data_AF-A0A7C1SSL8-F1
#
_entry.id   AF-A0A7C1SSL8-F1
#
_cell.length_a   1.000
_cell.length_b   1.000
_cell.length_c   1.000
_cell.angle_alpha   90.00
_cell.angle_beta   90.00
_cell.angle_gamma   90.00
#
_symmetry.space_group_name_H-M   'P 1'
#
loop_
_entity.id
_entity.type
_entity.pdbx_description
1 polymer ?
#
loop_
_entity_poly.entity_id
_entity_poly.type
_entity_poly.pdbx_seq_one_letter_code
_entity_poly.pdbx_strand_id
1 'polypeptide(L)'
;MSKIAYISKNFKPSSTLIIQQANEIIDEYMDDGYRLTLRQLYYQFVSRGFIPNKQKEYKRLGSIVGDARLAGLTDWAAIEDRTRSLRGHTHWRDPGHIIGAVKSNFRLNHWAGQQYHVEVWIEKEALTGVIAGICGELDVAYFACKGYVSLSEMWRAAQRFEAVPLKSPAETVPIKIIHLGDHDPSGMDMTRDIEDRQDVFGVFDIEVKRIALNMDQIKKYNPPPNPAKVTDSRCNGYVAMYGHESWELDALEPRVLRNLIKDTVLMYRDEEIYNQVLNQEKKYINVLDKVEKNWKQL
;
A
#
# COMPACT_ATOMS: atom_id res chain seq x y z
N MET A 1 -17.73 17.66 5.12
CA MET A 1 -17.05 18.66 4.29
C MET A 1 -16.71 19.88 5.14
N SER A 2 -15.43 20.25 5.22
CA SER A 2 -14.94 21.38 6.01
C SER A 2 -14.50 22.52 5.08
N LYS A 3 -15.43 23.13 4.35
CA LYS A 3 -15.17 24.27 3.45
C LYS A 3 -15.39 25.60 4.21
N ILE A 4 -14.44 25.95 5.08
CA ILE A 4 -14.49 27.16 5.90
C ILE A 4 -13.71 28.27 5.19
N ALA A 5 -14.37 29.40 4.91
CA ALA A 5 -13.73 30.58 4.34
C ALA A 5 -13.16 31.48 5.44
N TYR A 6 -11.89 31.87 5.29
CA TYR A 6 -11.16 32.77 6.19
C TYR A 6 -10.80 34.09 5.53
N ILE A 7 -10.74 34.13 4.19
CA ILE A 7 -10.51 35.36 3.42
C ILE A 7 -11.52 35.46 2.28
N SER A 8 -11.81 36.69 1.84
CA SER A 8 -12.44 36.95 0.55
C SER A 8 -11.36 37.17 -0.49
N LYS A 9 -11.38 36.41 -1.59
CA LYS A 9 -10.38 36.51 -2.66
C LYS A 9 -11.01 36.29 -4.03
N ASN A 10 -10.71 37.20 -4.95
CA ASN A 10 -11.12 37.09 -6.35
C ASN A 10 -10.10 36.25 -7.12
N PHE A 11 -10.58 35.23 -7.83
CA PHE A 11 -9.75 34.36 -8.67
C PHE A 11 -9.89 34.75 -10.13
N LYS A 12 -8.77 34.72 -10.87
CA LYS A 12 -8.80 34.84 -12.33
C LYS A 12 -9.47 33.60 -12.94
N PRO A 13 -10.10 33.68 -14.12
CA PRO A 13 -10.75 32.53 -14.76
C PRO A 13 -9.83 31.29 -14.87
N SER A 14 -8.55 31.50 -15.19
CA SER A 14 -7.55 30.43 -15.25
C SER A 14 -7.30 29.75 -13.90
N SER A 15 -7.41 30.49 -12.79
CA SER A 15 -7.25 29.95 -11.44
C SER A 15 -8.51 29.24 -10.98
N THR A 16 -9.70 29.75 -11.33
CA THR A 16 -10.98 29.10 -11.07
C THR A 16 -11.05 27.73 -11.75
N LEU A 17 -10.59 27.62 -13.01
CA LEU A 17 -10.51 26.35 -13.71
C LEU A 17 -9.61 25.34 -12.98
N ILE A 18 -8.43 25.79 -12.52
CA ILE A 18 -7.51 24.94 -11.74
C ILE A 18 -8.15 24.48 -10.43
N ILE A 19 -8.91 25.35 -9.75
CA ILE A 19 -9.60 24.99 -8.50
C ILE A 19 -10.69 23.94 -8.75
N GLN A 20 -11.46 24.11 -9.83
CA GLN A 20 -12.48 23.13 -10.22
C GLN A 20 -11.84 21.77 -10.52
N GLN A 21 -10.81 21.73 -11.38
CA GLN A 21 -10.07 20.51 -11.71
C GLN A 21 -9.46 19.86 -10.46
N ALA A 22 -8.97 20.67 -9.52
CA ALA A 22 -8.43 20.18 -8.27
C ALA A 22 -9.51 19.52 -7.41
N ASN A 23 -10.68 20.15 -7.29
CA ASN A 23 -11.79 19.60 -6.53
C ASN A 23 -12.33 18.31 -7.17
N GLU A 24 -12.45 18.24 -8.50
CA GLU A 24 -12.87 17.03 -9.21
C GLU A 24 -11.93 15.84 -8.93
N ILE A 25 -10.62 16.07 -9.03
CA ILE A 25 -9.61 15.05 -8.70
C ILE A 25 -9.70 14.69 -7.21
N ILE A 26 -9.85 15.67 -6.32
CA ILE A 26 -9.94 15.43 -4.88
C ILE A 26 -11.15 14.56 -4.56
N ASP A 27 -12.31 14.88 -5.12
CA ASP A 27 -13.57 14.18 -4.85
C ASP A 27 -13.49 12.73 -5.37
N GLU A 28 -12.91 12.51 -6.56
CA GLU A 28 -12.62 11.17 -7.11
C GLU A 28 -11.81 10.30 -6.12
N TYR A 29 -10.71 10.83 -5.59
CA TYR A 29 -9.87 10.08 -4.64
C TYR A 29 -10.52 9.93 -3.26
N MET A 30 -11.33 10.90 -2.83
CA MET A 30 -12.04 10.84 -1.55
C MET A 30 -13.17 9.80 -1.58
N ASP A 31 -13.86 9.63 -2.70
CA ASP A 31 -14.87 8.58 -2.89
C ASP A 31 -14.26 7.18 -2.78
N ASP A 32 -13.01 7.02 -3.23
CA ASP A 32 -12.21 5.80 -3.06
C ASP A 32 -11.57 5.67 -1.65
N GLY A 33 -11.84 6.61 -0.73
CA GLY A 33 -11.34 6.59 0.64
C GLY A 33 -9.92 7.14 0.85
N TYR A 34 -9.34 7.78 -0.17
CA TYR A 34 -7.99 8.34 -0.13
C TYR A 34 -7.99 9.86 0.05
N ARG A 35 -6.95 10.37 0.72
CA ARG A 35 -6.63 11.81 0.79
C ARG A 35 -5.35 12.08 0.03
N LEU A 36 -5.30 13.20 -0.67
CA LEU A 36 -4.13 13.55 -1.49
C LEU A 36 -3.18 14.47 -0.72
N THR A 37 -1.88 14.30 -0.93
CA THR A 37 -0.92 15.37 -0.66
C THR A 37 -0.93 16.39 -1.79
N LEU A 38 -0.47 17.63 -1.53
CA LEU A 38 -0.32 18.63 -2.59
C LEU A 38 0.57 18.13 -3.74
N ARG A 39 1.58 17.32 -3.42
CA ARG A 39 2.47 16.69 -4.41
C ARG A 39 1.76 15.64 -5.25
N GLN A 40 0.90 14.82 -4.66
CA GLN A 40 0.09 13.86 -5.41
C GLN A 40 -0.92 14.58 -6.31
N LEU A 41 -1.60 15.60 -5.80
CA LEU A 41 -2.50 16.44 -6.62
C LEU A 41 -1.76 17.03 -7.83
N TYR A 42 -0.55 17.55 -7.63
CA TYR A 42 0.29 18.03 -8.73
C TYR A 42 0.57 16.95 -9.78
N TYR A 43 0.93 15.74 -9.36
CA TYR A 43 1.15 14.65 -10.32
C TYR A 43 -0.13 14.22 -11.04
N GLN A 44 -1.30 14.30 -10.41
CA GLN A 44 -2.58 14.06 -11.09
C GLN A 44 -2.90 15.11 -12.16
N PHE A 45 -2.49 16.37 -11.95
CA PHE A 45 -2.58 17.41 -12.98
C PHE A 45 -1.59 17.16 -14.13
N VAL A 46 -0.38 16.67 -13.84
CA VAL A 46 0.61 16.32 -14.86
C VAL A 46 0.15 15.12 -15.68
N SER A 47 -0.34 14.05 -15.03
CA SER A 47 -0.79 12.83 -15.71
C SER A 47 -2.01 13.05 -16.60
N ARG A 48 -2.93 13.93 -16.18
CA ARG A 48 -4.10 14.36 -16.97
C ARG A 48 -3.77 15.43 -18.03
N GLY A 49 -2.51 15.83 -18.16
CA GLY A 49 -2.06 16.81 -19.15
C GLY A 49 -2.51 18.26 -18.88
N PHE A 50 -2.99 18.58 -17.67
CA PHE A 50 -3.45 19.91 -17.30
C PHE A 50 -2.30 20.91 -17.10
N ILE A 51 -1.14 20.44 -16.61
CA ILE A 51 0.07 21.25 -16.45
C ILE A 51 1.32 20.45 -16.84
N PRO A 52 2.38 21.10 -17.34
CA PRO A 52 3.66 20.43 -17.58
C PRO A 52 4.38 20.11 -16.26
N ASN A 53 5.18 19.04 -16.26
CA ASN A 53 5.99 18.66 -15.10
C ASN A 53 7.17 19.63 -14.88
N LYS A 54 6.91 20.79 -14.27
CA LYS A 54 7.89 21.84 -13.97
C LYS A 54 7.71 22.35 -12.54
N GLN A 55 8.82 22.58 -11.84
CA GLN A 55 8.81 23.11 -10.47
C GLN A 55 8.05 24.43 -10.32
N LYS A 56 8.04 25.26 -11.37
CA LYS A 56 7.26 26.51 -11.43
C LYS A 56 5.76 26.25 -11.35
N GLU A 57 5.26 25.23 -12.05
CA GLU A 57 3.84 24.85 -12.03
C GLU A 57 3.45 24.22 -10.70
N TYR A 58 4.35 23.44 -10.08
CA TYR A 58 4.14 22.93 -8.72
C TYR A 58 3.91 24.08 -7.72
N LYS A 59 4.79 25.10 -7.74
CA LYS A 59 4.64 26.29 -6.87
C LYS A 59 3.35 27.06 -7.17
N ARG A 60 3.00 27.20 -8.45
CA ARG A 60 1.78 27.89 -8.89
C ARG A 60 0.51 27.17 -8.43
N LEU A 61 0.44 25.86 -8.64
CA LEU A 61 -0.67 25.03 -8.17
C LEU A 61 -0.82 25.10 -6.65
N GLY A 62 0.29 24.99 -5.92
CA GLY A 62 0.31 25.14 -4.46
C GLY A 62 -0.25 26.48 -3.99
N SER A 63 0.12 27.60 -4.63
CA SER A 63 -0.42 28.91 -4.30
C SER A 63 -1.93 28.99 -4.56
N ILE A 64 -2.39 28.54 -5.73
CA ILE A 64 -3.81 28.62 -6.12
C ILE A 64 -4.68 27.78 -5.18
N VAL A 65 -4.26 26.54 -4.90
CA VAL A 65 -4.99 25.63 -4.02
C VAL A 65 -4.97 26.13 -2.57
N GLY A 66 -3.85 26.70 -2.11
CA GLY A 66 -3.77 27.34 -0.80
C GLY A 66 -4.74 28.51 -0.66
N ASP A 67 -4.77 29.38 -1.68
CA ASP A 67 -5.72 30.50 -1.75
C ASP A 67 -7.17 30.03 -1.80
N ALA A 68 -7.46 28.96 -2.55
CA ALA A 68 -8.79 28.37 -2.65
C ALA A 68 -9.29 27.80 -1.33
N ARG A 69 -8.40 27.14 -0.55
CA ARG A 69 -8.72 26.67 0.81
C ARG A 69 -9.02 27.83 1.74
N LEU A 70 -8.21 28.89 1.71
CA LEU A 70 -8.45 30.10 2.50
C LEU A 70 -9.77 30.80 2.12
N ALA A 71 -10.17 30.74 0.86
CA ALA A 71 -11.44 31.28 0.38
C ALA A 71 -12.65 30.33 0.57
N GLY A 72 -12.45 29.14 1.16
CA GLY A 72 -13.52 28.15 1.37
C GLY A 72 -13.97 27.42 0.11
N LEU A 73 -13.20 27.46 -0.98
CA LEU A 73 -13.54 26.82 -2.27
C LEU A 73 -13.05 25.37 -2.37
N THR A 74 -12.09 24.96 -1.53
CA THR A 74 -11.53 23.59 -1.47
C THR A 74 -11.58 23.12 -0.01
N ASP A 75 -11.93 21.83 0.22
CA ASP A 75 -12.08 21.28 1.58
C ASP A 75 -10.74 21.31 2.33
N TRP A 76 -10.76 21.76 3.58
CA TRP A 76 -9.58 21.76 4.45
C TRP A 76 -9.04 20.34 4.70
N ALA A 77 -9.89 19.32 4.71
CA ALA A 77 -9.51 17.93 4.95
C ALA A 77 -9.09 17.15 3.68
N ALA A 78 -9.31 17.72 2.49
CA ALA A 78 -9.03 17.07 1.21
C ALA A 78 -7.53 16.90 0.91
N ILE A 79 -6.71 17.82 1.42
CA ILE A 79 -5.27 17.85 1.17
C ILE A 79 -4.50 17.75 2.47
N GLU A 80 -3.74 16.67 2.62
CA GLU A 80 -2.95 16.35 3.82
C GLU A 80 -1.44 16.50 3.57
N ASP A 81 -0.70 16.92 4.60
CA ASP A 81 0.76 16.89 4.59
C ASP A 81 1.24 15.73 5.46
N ARG A 82 1.54 14.60 4.80
CA ARG A 82 2.01 13.36 5.46
C ARG A 82 3.41 13.48 6.07
N THR A 83 4.17 14.52 5.69
CA THR A 83 5.55 14.73 6.16
C THR A 83 5.65 15.59 7.41
N ARG A 84 4.56 16.25 7.78
CA ARG A 84 4.48 17.16 8.92
C ARG A 84 3.41 16.66 9.89
N SER A 85 3.68 15.53 10.53
CA SER A 85 2.96 15.14 11.73
C SER A 85 3.32 16.13 12.84
N LEU A 86 2.32 16.79 13.45
CA LEU A 86 2.52 17.47 14.71
C LEU A 86 3.08 16.45 15.71
N ARG A 87 4.36 16.53 16.02
CA ARG A 87 4.98 15.68 17.03
C ARG A 87 4.73 16.35 18.37
N GLY A 88 3.94 15.70 19.20
CA GLY A 88 3.63 16.11 20.55
C GLY A 88 3.08 14.91 21.31
N HIS A 89 2.98 15.03 22.63
CA HIS A 89 2.29 14.00 23.39
C HIS A 89 0.82 13.98 22.99
N THR A 90 0.28 12.78 22.78
CA THR A 90 -1.16 12.62 22.63
C THR A 90 -1.81 12.89 23.97
N HIS A 91 -2.65 13.92 24.03
CA HIS A 91 -3.40 14.27 25.23
C HIS A 91 -4.81 13.73 25.15
N TRP A 92 -5.32 13.25 26.27
CA TRP A 92 -6.66 12.70 26.36
C TRP A 92 -7.45 13.47 27.42
N ARG A 93 -8.74 13.69 27.18
CA ARG A 93 -9.60 14.47 28.09
C ARG A 93 -9.82 13.74 29.41
N ASP A 94 -9.94 12.43 29.36
CA ASP A 94 -10.17 11.54 30.49
C ASP A 94 -9.80 10.08 30.10
N PRO A 95 -9.82 9.12 31.04
CA PRO A 95 -9.57 7.71 30.75
C PRO A 95 -10.51 7.10 29.69
N GLY A 96 -11.79 7.49 29.67
CA GLY A 96 -12.73 7.04 28.63
C GLY A 96 -12.27 7.46 27.23
N HIS A 97 -11.77 8.69 27.07
CA HIS A 97 -11.30 9.20 25.78
C HIS A 97 -10.14 8.37 25.20
N ILE A 98 -9.15 7.99 26.03
CA ILE A 98 -8.06 7.11 25.55
C ILE A 98 -8.59 5.72 25.24
N ILE A 99 -9.51 5.16 26.05
CA ILE A 99 -10.09 3.84 25.77
C ILE A 99 -10.86 3.84 24.45
N GLY A 100 -11.61 4.90 24.14
CA GLY A 100 -12.29 5.04 22.84
C GLY A 100 -11.31 5.07 21.67
N ALA A 101 -10.17 5.75 21.84
CA ALA A 101 -9.10 5.74 20.84
C ALA A 101 -8.47 4.34 20.69
N VAL A 102 -8.18 3.65 21.80
CA VAL A 102 -7.71 2.26 21.76
C VAL A 102 -8.74 1.35 21.08
N LYS A 103 -10.03 1.46 21.42
CA LYS A 103 -11.12 0.69 20.81
C LYS A 103 -11.15 0.82 19.29
N SER A 104 -11.02 2.04 18.76
CA SER A 104 -11.03 2.27 17.31
C SER A 104 -9.85 1.62 16.58
N ASN A 105 -8.69 1.52 17.25
CA ASN A 105 -7.45 0.97 16.71
C ASN A 105 -7.21 -0.50 17.12
N PHE A 106 -8.03 -1.06 18.00
CA PHE A 106 -7.86 -2.41 18.49
C PHE A 106 -8.11 -3.40 17.36
N ARG A 107 -7.09 -4.19 17.03
CA ARG A 107 -7.17 -5.30 16.10
C ARG A 107 -6.44 -6.49 16.72
N LEU A 108 -7.03 -7.67 16.61
CA LEU A 108 -6.29 -8.92 16.75
C LEU A 108 -5.59 -9.20 15.43
N ASN A 109 -4.51 -9.99 15.46
CA ASN A 109 -3.94 -10.53 14.24
C ASN A 109 -4.96 -11.51 13.64
N HIS A 110 -5.61 -11.16 12.52
CA HIS A 110 -6.64 -12.03 11.91
C HIS A 110 -6.05 -13.31 11.30
N TRP A 111 -4.73 -13.34 11.12
CA TRP A 111 -3.97 -14.51 10.67
C TRP A 111 -3.49 -15.40 11.83
N ALA A 112 -3.82 -15.07 13.09
CA ALA A 112 -3.48 -15.91 14.22
C ALA A 112 -4.12 -17.32 14.08
N GLY A 113 -3.30 -18.36 14.20
CA GLY A 113 -3.75 -19.77 14.10
C GLY A 113 -3.89 -20.30 12.68
N GLN A 114 -3.62 -19.48 11.64
CA GLN A 114 -3.61 -19.93 10.25
C GLN A 114 -2.48 -20.93 9.98
N GLN A 115 -2.65 -21.76 8.95
CA GLN A 115 -1.63 -22.72 8.54
C GLN A 115 -0.36 -22.05 7.99
N TYR A 116 -0.48 -20.82 7.47
CA TYR A 116 0.56 -20.08 6.77
C TYR A 116 0.66 -18.64 7.29
N HIS A 117 1.87 -18.08 7.27
CA HIS A 117 2.07 -16.63 7.40
C HIS A 117 2.28 -16.05 6.00
N VAL A 118 1.46 -15.08 5.62
CA VAL A 118 1.41 -14.56 4.25
C VAL A 118 1.81 -13.09 4.20
N GLU A 119 2.71 -12.74 3.28
CA GLU A 119 3.05 -11.34 2.98
C GLU A 119 2.98 -11.05 1.48
N VAL A 120 2.68 -9.81 1.10
CA VAL A 120 2.61 -9.36 -0.30
C VAL A 120 3.76 -8.42 -0.61
N TRP A 121 4.67 -8.82 -1.48
CA TRP A 121 5.87 -8.06 -1.81
C TRP A 121 5.81 -7.58 -3.24
N ILE A 122 6.04 -6.29 -3.45
CA ILE A 122 5.99 -5.66 -4.77
C ILE A 122 7.32 -4.99 -5.10
N GLU A 123 7.86 -5.27 -6.27
CA GLU A 123 9.09 -4.66 -6.77
C GLU A 123 8.98 -3.13 -6.83
N LYS A 124 7.87 -2.64 -7.38
CA LYS A 124 7.72 -1.24 -7.83
C LYS A 124 7.03 -0.38 -6.78
N GLU A 125 7.78 0.53 -6.16
CA GLU A 125 7.26 1.45 -5.12
C GLU A 125 6.04 2.26 -5.58
N ALA A 126 6.02 2.68 -6.84
CA ALA A 126 4.91 3.47 -7.40
C ALA A 126 3.55 2.76 -7.32
N LEU A 127 3.54 1.42 -7.26
CA LEU A 127 2.33 0.61 -7.17
C LEU A 127 1.92 0.26 -5.73
N THR A 128 2.66 0.74 -4.72
CA THR A 128 2.32 0.51 -3.31
C THR A 128 0.92 0.99 -2.97
N GLY A 129 0.52 2.16 -3.49
CA GLY A 129 -0.82 2.71 -3.27
C GLY A 129 -1.94 1.85 -3.86
N VAL A 130 -1.65 1.13 -4.96
CA VAL A 130 -2.61 0.23 -5.61
C VAL A 130 -2.87 -1.01 -4.76
N ILE A 131 -1.82 -1.59 -4.17
CA ILE A 131 -1.95 -2.83 -3.40
C ILE A 131 -2.34 -2.61 -1.94
N ALA A 132 -2.07 -1.43 -1.37
CA ALA A 132 -2.31 -1.13 0.04
C ALA A 132 -3.78 -1.35 0.45
N GLY A 133 -4.73 -0.97 -0.42
CA GLY A 133 -6.16 -1.14 -0.16
C GLY A 133 -6.52 -2.62 0.01
N ILE A 134 -6.15 -3.47 -0.96
CA ILE A 134 -6.48 -4.89 -0.90
C ILE A 134 -5.73 -5.64 0.21
N CYS A 135 -4.48 -5.26 0.49
CA CYS A 135 -3.74 -5.86 1.59
C CYS A 135 -4.36 -5.51 2.95
N GLY A 136 -4.83 -4.27 3.12
CA GLY A 136 -5.58 -3.85 4.30
C GLY A 136 -6.93 -4.55 4.44
N GLU A 137 -7.67 -4.75 3.34
CA GLU A 137 -8.92 -5.53 3.33
C GLU A 137 -8.70 -6.99 3.77
N LEU A 138 -7.54 -7.57 3.47
CA LEU A 138 -7.20 -8.97 3.75
C LEU A 138 -6.40 -9.16 5.06
N ASP A 139 -6.11 -8.06 5.78
CA ASP A 139 -5.24 -8.01 6.97
C ASP A 139 -3.85 -8.65 6.73
N VAL A 140 -3.27 -8.45 5.54
CA VAL A 140 -1.92 -8.95 5.21
C VAL A 140 -0.90 -7.83 5.14
N ALA A 141 0.30 -8.09 5.64
CA ALA A 141 1.42 -7.16 5.51
C ALA A 141 1.86 -7.07 4.05
N TYR A 142 2.27 -5.87 3.62
CA TYR A 142 2.85 -5.66 2.31
C TYR A 142 4.16 -4.87 2.37
N PHE A 143 5.04 -5.14 1.41
CA PHE A 143 6.38 -4.56 1.35
C PHE A 143 6.74 -4.15 -0.07
N ALA A 144 7.32 -2.94 -0.23
CA ALA A 144 7.82 -2.46 -1.51
C ALA A 144 9.35 -2.65 -1.57
N CYS A 145 9.83 -3.54 -2.43
CA CYS A 145 11.23 -3.95 -2.52
C CYS A 145 12.13 -2.85 -3.10
N LYS A 146 11.61 -2.08 -4.07
CA LYS A 146 12.35 -1.04 -4.83
C LYS A 146 13.51 -1.61 -5.64
N GLY A 147 13.23 -2.66 -6.41
CA GLY A 147 14.27 -3.51 -7.00
C GLY A 147 14.82 -4.49 -5.95
N TYR A 148 16.10 -4.87 -6.05
CA TYR A 148 16.72 -5.79 -5.10
C TYR A 148 16.61 -5.28 -3.66
N VAL A 149 16.10 -6.14 -2.78
CA VAL A 149 15.90 -5.77 -1.38
C VAL A 149 17.25 -5.61 -0.70
N SER A 150 17.40 -4.53 0.06
CA SER A 150 18.62 -4.29 0.83
C SER A 150 18.83 -5.36 1.91
N LEU A 151 20.09 -5.64 2.25
CA LEU A 151 20.44 -6.62 3.27
C LEU A 151 19.76 -6.32 4.63
N SER A 152 19.64 -5.04 5.00
CA SER A 152 18.97 -4.64 6.24
C SER A 152 17.48 -4.95 6.23
N GLU A 153 16.80 -4.79 5.11
CA GLU A 153 15.37 -5.11 4.98
C GLU A 153 15.15 -6.64 4.92
N MET A 154 16.04 -7.40 4.25
CA MET A 154 16.02 -8.87 4.29
C MET A 154 16.19 -9.37 5.73
N TRP A 155 17.19 -8.85 6.46
CA TRP A 155 17.40 -9.21 7.86
C TRP A 155 16.19 -8.88 8.74
N ARG A 156 15.57 -7.70 8.56
CA ARG A 156 14.33 -7.33 9.27
C ARG A 156 13.17 -8.26 8.94
N ALA A 157 13.05 -8.70 7.69
CA ALA A 157 12.07 -9.71 7.30
C ALA A 157 12.35 -11.06 7.97
N ALA A 158 13.60 -11.53 7.96
CA ALA A 158 13.99 -12.77 8.63
C ALA A 158 13.66 -12.75 10.12
N GLN A 159 14.02 -11.67 10.83
CA GLN A 159 13.71 -11.49 12.26
C GLN A 159 12.20 -11.48 12.53
N ARG A 160 11.42 -10.90 11.62
CA ARG A 160 9.95 -10.92 11.70
C ARG A 160 9.39 -12.32 11.48
N PHE A 161 9.94 -13.09 10.54
CA PHE A 161 9.53 -14.47 10.27
C PHE A 161 9.88 -15.41 11.43
N GLU A 162 11.04 -15.25 12.05
CA GLU A 162 11.44 -15.98 13.24
C GLU A 162 10.52 -15.69 14.45
N ALA A 163 9.97 -14.47 14.52
CA ALA A 163 9.02 -14.08 15.55
C ALA A 163 7.58 -14.58 15.30
N VAL A 164 7.29 -15.22 14.16
CA VAL A 164 5.97 -15.83 13.92
C VAL A 164 5.76 -16.98 14.91
N PRO A 165 4.62 -17.02 15.64
CA PRO A 165 4.38 -18.08 16.62
C PRO A 165 4.46 -19.47 15.99
N LEU A 166 5.22 -20.36 16.61
CA LEU A 166 5.32 -21.76 16.18
C LEU A 166 3.96 -22.46 16.27
N LYS A 167 3.70 -23.41 15.38
CA LYS A 167 2.53 -24.30 15.46
C LYS A 167 2.64 -25.25 16.64
N SER A 168 3.86 -25.73 16.90
CA SER A 168 4.21 -26.57 18.03
C SER A 168 5.68 -26.33 18.41
N PRO A 169 6.17 -26.81 19.56
CA PRO A 169 7.57 -26.64 19.95
C PRO A 169 8.59 -27.17 18.92
N ALA A 170 8.18 -28.00 17.96
CA ALA A 170 9.02 -28.58 16.93
C ALA A 170 8.64 -28.16 15.49
N GLU A 171 7.63 -27.30 15.30
CA GLU A 171 7.09 -26.99 13.97
C GLU A 171 6.86 -25.48 13.77
N THR A 172 7.52 -24.92 12.76
CA THR A 172 7.36 -23.54 12.30
C THR A 172 6.07 -23.36 11.50
N VAL A 173 5.61 -22.12 11.37
CA VAL A 173 4.57 -21.77 10.40
C VAL A 173 5.26 -21.48 9.07
N PRO A 174 4.91 -22.19 7.97
CA PRO A 174 5.46 -21.90 6.67
C PRO A 174 5.13 -20.48 6.21
N ILE A 175 6.13 -19.78 5.68
CA ILE A 175 6.03 -18.42 5.18
C ILE A 175 5.72 -18.46 3.68
N LYS A 176 4.68 -17.73 3.25
CA LYS A 176 4.32 -17.53 1.85
C LYS A 176 4.47 -16.06 1.48
N ILE A 177 5.46 -15.75 0.65
CA ILE A 177 5.62 -14.41 0.07
C ILE A 177 4.96 -14.40 -1.30
N ILE A 178 3.92 -13.60 -1.45
CA ILE A 178 3.27 -13.34 -2.74
C ILE A 178 4.03 -12.20 -3.41
N HIS A 179 4.81 -12.51 -4.45
CA HIS A 179 5.68 -11.56 -5.12
C HIS A 179 5.08 -11.03 -6.43
N LEU A 180 5.14 -9.72 -6.62
CA LEU A 180 4.77 -9.02 -7.84
C LEU A 180 5.97 -8.22 -8.35
N GLY A 181 6.43 -8.51 -9.56
CA GLY A 181 7.55 -7.80 -10.18
C GLY A 181 7.43 -7.67 -11.69
N ASP A 182 8.36 -6.94 -12.29
CA ASP A 182 8.43 -6.75 -13.73
C ASP A 182 8.83 -8.07 -14.40
N HIS A 183 8.32 -8.32 -15.60
CA HIS A 183 8.74 -9.46 -16.42
C HIS A 183 9.97 -9.07 -17.22
N ASP A 184 11.11 -8.96 -16.55
CA ASP A 184 12.41 -8.63 -17.13
C ASP A 184 13.53 -9.48 -16.49
N PRO A 185 14.80 -9.39 -16.95
CA PRO A 185 15.88 -10.22 -16.41
C PRO A 185 16.10 -10.08 -14.90
N SER A 186 15.97 -8.87 -14.35
CA SER A 186 16.18 -8.59 -12.92
C SER A 186 14.95 -8.96 -12.09
N GLY A 187 13.74 -8.60 -12.51
CA GLY A 187 12.50 -8.86 -11.78
C GLY A 187 12.21 -10.36 -11.61
N MET A 188 12.61 -11.19 -12.58
CA MET A 188 12.55 -12.65 -12.47
C MET A 188 13.55 -13.18 -11.43
N ASP A 189 14.80 -12.69 -11.46
CA ASP A 189 15.87 -13.09 -10.54
C ASP A 189 15.59 -12.66 -9.09
N MET A 190 14.97 -11.49 -8.89
CA MET A 190 14.63 -10.98 -7.57
C MET A 190 13.72 -11.92 -6.77
N THR A 191 12.86 -12.68 -7.44
CA THR A 191 12.01 -13.68 -6.77
C THR A 191 12.88 -14.74 -6.08
N ARG A 192 13.88 -15.25 -6.82
CA ARG A 192 14.84 -16.22 -6.31
C ARG A 192 15.79 -15.61 -5.28
N ASP A 193 16.25 -14.37 -5.50
CA ASP A 193 17.13 -13.66 -4.56
C ASP A 193 16.49 -13.48 -3.17
N ILE A 194 15.16 -13.29 -3.10
CA ILE A 194 14.43 -13.23 -1.82
C ILE A 194 14.50 -14.57 -1.10
N GLU A 195 14.28 -15.70 -1.76
CA GLU A 195 14.38 -17.03 -1.13
C GLU A 195 15.82 -17.31 -0.68
N ASP A 196 16.77 -17.22 -1.61
CA ASP A 196 18.18 -17.55 -1.38
C ASP A 196 18.78 -16.75 -0.21
N ARG A 197 18.41 -15.47 -0.05
CA ARG A 197 18.92 -14.63 1.04
C ARG A 197 18.27 -14.95 2.38
N GLN A 198 17.02 -15.41 2.40
CA GLN A 198 16.36 -15.78 3.65
C GLN A 198 16.93 -17.10 4.22
N ASP A 199 17.38 -18.00 3.35
CA ASP A 199 18.14 -19.19 3.75
C ASP A 199 19.44 -18.84 4.50
N VAL A 200 20.14 -17.78 4.07
CA VAL A 200 21.35 -17.30 4.76
C VAL A 200 21.05 -16.85 6.19
N PHE A 201 19.83 -16.36 6.44
CA PHE A 201 19.38 -15.95 7.78
C PHE A 201 18.74 -17.09 8.59
N GLY A 202 18.72 -18.32 8.06
CA GLY A 202 18.18 -19.48 8.76
C GLY A 202 16.66 -19.64 8.66
N VAL A 203 16.00 -18.93 7.73
CA VAL A 203 14.56 -19.06 7.48
C VAL A 203 14.33 -19.98 6.30
N PHE A 204 14.15 -21.28 6.57
CA PHE A 204 14.12 -22.32 5.54
C PHE A 204 12.72 -22.72 5.05
N ASP A 205 11.68 -22.44 5.83
CA ASP A 205 10.30 -22.79 5.48
C ASP A 205 9.60 -21.60 4.80
N ILE A 206 10.18 -21.17 3.68
CA ILE A 206 9.73 -20.01 2.91
C ILE A 206 9.47 -20.39 1.45
N GLU A 207 8.38 -19.90 0.90
CA GLU A 207 8.08 -20.00 -0.54
C GLU A 207 7.70 -18.60 -1.05
N VAL A 208 8.42 -18.13 -2.06
CA VAL A 208 8.16 -16.88 -2.78
C VAL A 208 7.40 -17.20 -4.07
N LYS A 209 6.10 -17.02 -4.01
CA LYS A 209 5.19 -17.24 -5.14
C LYS A 209 5.05 -15.98 -5.99
N ARG A 210 5.70 -15.99 -7.17
CA ARG A 210 5.52 -14.92 -8.16
C ARG A 210 4.16 -15.02 -8.85
N ILE A 211 3.29 -14.04 -8.60
CA ILE A 211 1.93 -14.01 -9.17
C ILE A 211 1.76 -13.01 -10.32
N ALA A 212 2.72 -12.09 -10.50
CA ALA A 212 2.74 -11.15 -11.61
C ALA A 212 4.17 -10.62 -11.81
N LEU A 213 4.54 -10.16 -13.01
CA LEU A 213 3.90 -10.37 -14.30
C LEU A 213 4.45 -11.65 -14.95
N ASN A 214 3.58 -12.57 -15.36
CA ASN A 214 3.93 -13.87 -15.97
C ASN A 214 3.48 -13.95 -17.45
N MET A 215 4.07 -14.86 -18.24
CA MET A 215 3.84 -14.93 -19.70
C MET A 215 2.39 -15.22 -20.11
N ASP A 216 1.66 -16.00 -19.31
CA ASP A 216 0.22 -16.25 -19.51
C ASP A 216 -0.60 -14.96 -19.37
N GLN A 217 -0.23 -14.10 -18.42
CA GLN A 217 -0.85 -12.80 -18.20
C GLN A 217 -0.47 -11.81 -19.31
N ILE A 218 0.79 -11.83 -19.77
CA ILE A 218 1.24 -11.01 -20.91
C ILE A 218 0.42 -11.36 -22.15
N LYS A 219 0.24 -12.66 -22.45
CA LYS A 219 -0.59 -13.12 -23.57
C LYS A 219 -2.06 -12.72 -23.43
N LYS A 220 -2.58 -12.73 -22.20
CA LYS A 220 -3.98 -12.42 -21.90
C LYS A 220 -4.29 -10.92 -21.98
N TYR A 221 -3.46 -10.09 -21.37
CA TYR A 221 -3.71 -8.66 -21.22
C TYR A 221 -3.00 -7.81 -22.29
N ASN A 222 -2.10 -8.41 -23.06
CA ASN A 222 -1.34 -7.79 -24.13
C ASN A 222 -0.73 -6.41 -23.74
N PRO A 223 -0.02 -6.31 -22.59
CA PRO A 223 0.61 -5.05 -22.19
C PRO A 223 1.71 -4.66 -23.20
N PRO A 224 1.98 -3.35 -23.38
CA PRO A 224 3.02 -2.89 -24.28
C PRO A 224 4.40 -3.46 -23.89
N PRO A 225 5.13 -4.10 -24.84
CA PRO A 225 6.47 -4.59 -24.59
C PRO A 225 7.49 -3.44 -24.58
N ASN A 226 8.58 -3.66 -23.86
CA ASN A 226 9.80 -2.88 -23.91
C ASN A 226 10.95 -3.76 -24.40
N PRO A 227 12.03 -3.19 -24.98
CA PRO A 227 13.24 -3.96 -25.23
C PRO A 227 13.84 -4.46 -23.91
N ALA A 228 14.23 -5.74 -23.87
CA ALA A 228 14.93 -6.31 -22.72
C ALA A 228 16.20 -5.51 -22.42
N LYS A 229 16.46 -5.26 -21.12
CA LYS A 229 17.60 -4.46 -20.66
C LYS A 229 18.93 -5.17 -20.98
N VAL A 230 19.50 -4.85 -22.13
CA VAL A 230 20.71 -5.49 -22.68
C VAL A 230 21.96 -5.33 -21.81
N THR A 231 21.96 -4.31 -20.95
CA THR A 231 23.05 -4.06 -19.98
C THR A 231 22.95 -4.94 -18.73
N ASP A 232 21.86 -5.67 -18.54
CA ASP A 232 21.70 -6.61 -17.43
C ASP A 232 22.56 -7.85 -17.70
N SER A 233 23.40 -8.25 -16.75
CA SER A 233 24.25 -9.44 -16.85
C SER A 233 23.44 -10.73 -17.04
N ARG A 234 22.16 -10.72 -16.65
CA ARG A 234 21.22 -11.84 -16.76
C ARG A 234 20.44 -11.85 -18.08
N CYS A 235 20.61 -10.81 -18.90
CA CYS A 235 19.88 -10.64 -20.15
C CYS A 235 20.03 -11.85 -21.09
N ASN A 236 21.23 -12.44 -21.21
CA ASN A 236 21.44 -13.58 -22.11
C ASN A 236 20.55 -14.79 -21.76
N GLY A 237 20.45 -15.13 -20.46
CA GLY A 237 19.61 -16.24 -20.01
C GLY A 237 18.12 -15.93 -20.17
N TYR A 238 17.73 -14.68 -19.90
CA TYR A 238 16.36 -14.22 -20.11
C TYR A 238 15.95 -14.28 -21.58
N VAL A 239 16.79 -13.76 -22.49
CA VAL A 239 16.54 -13.74 -23.93
C VAL A 239 16.39 -15.14 -24.51
N ALA A 240 17.20 -16.10 -24.02
CA ALA A 240 17.10 -17.49 -24.43
C ALA A 240 15.74 -18.13 -24.07
N MET A 241 15.10 -17.69 -22.98
CA MET A 241 13.83 -18.24 -22.50
C MET A 241 12.60 -17.49 -23.01
N TYR A 242 12.67 -16.15 -23.07
CA TYR A 242 11.51 -15.27 -23.25
C TYR A 242 11.63 -14.32 -24.46
N GLY A 243 12.80 -14.25 -25.09
CA GLY A 243 13.06 -13.35 -26.22
C GLY A 243 13.56 -11.96 -25.81
N HIS A 244 13.54 -11.03 -26.76
CA HIS A 244 14.15 -9.70 -26.60
C HIS A 244 13.20 -8.64 -26.02
N GLU A 245 12.02 -9.04 -25.56
CA GLU A 245 11.00 -8.16 -25.02
C GLU A 245 10.88 -8.36 -23.51
N SER A 246 10.57 -7.30 -22.78
CA SER A 246 10.30 -7.29 -21.35
C SER A 246 9.06 -6.46 -21.06
N TRP A 247 8.41 -6.69 -19.93
CA TRP A 247 7.16 -6.00 -19.58
C TRP A 247 7.19 -5.49 -18.15
N GLU A 248 6.64 -4.29 -17.97
CA GLU A 248 6.58 -3.62 -16.68
C GLU A 248 5.24 -3.94 -15.99
N LEU A 249 5.27 -4.12 -14.68
CA LEU A 249 4.11 -4.45 -13.86
C LEU A 249 3.06 -3.33 -13.89
N ASP A 250 3.48 -2.07 -14.06
CA ASP A 250 2.60 -0.91 -14.16
C ASP A 250 1.77 -0.84 -15.46
N ALA A 251 2.08 -1.72 -16.43
CA ALA A 251 1.27 -1.90 -17.62
C ALA A 251 -0.04 -2.68 -17.34
N LEU A 252 -0.14 -3.39 -16.20
CA LEU A 252 -1.38 -4.04 -15.80
C LEU A 252 -2.33 -3.06 -15.14
N GLU A 253 -3.63 -3.23 -15.42
CA GLU A 253 -4.65 -2.46 -14.72
C GLU A 253 -4.64 -2.74 -13.21
N PRO A 254 -4.82 -1.70 -12.36
CA PRO A 254 -4.89 -1.87 -10.90
C PRO A 254 -5.86 -2.95 -10.42
N ARG A 255 -6.99 -3.11 -11.11
CA ARG A 255 -8.00 -4.12 -10.81
C ARG A 255 -7.49 -5.55 -11.01
N VAL A 256 -6.62 -5.77 -11.99
CA VAL A 256 -5.99 -7.07 -12.24
C VAL A 256 -5.05 -7.42 -11.09
N LEU A 257 -4.17 -6.50 -10.68
CA LEU A 257 -3.26 -6.69 -9.55
C LEU A 257 -4.03 -6.98 -8.25
N ARG A 258 -5.09 -6.20 -8.00
CA ARG A 258 -5.98 -6.40 -6.85
C ARG A 258 -6.57 -7.81 -6.81
N ASN A 259 -7.10 -8.29 -7.92
CA ASN A 259 -7.72 -9.62 -7.98
C ASN A 259 -6.69 -10.74 -7.83
N LEU A 260 -5.51 -10.61 -8.46
CA LEU A 260 -4.43 -11.60 -8.32
C LEU A 260 -3.97 -11.74 -6.87
N ILE A 261 -3.79 -10.62 -6.15
CA ILE A 261 -3.46 -10.62 -4.73
C ILE A 261 -4.59 -11.28 -3.94
N LYS A 262 -5.83 -10.84 -4.15
CA LYS A 262 -6.99 -11.37 -3.43
C LYS A 262 -7.10 -12.88 -3.59
N ASP A 263 -7.14 -13.36 -4.82
CA ASP A 263 -7.34 -14.78 -5.11
C ASP A 263 -6.20 -15.62 -4.53
N THR A 264 -4.95 -15.16 -4.64
CA THR A 264 -3.79 -15.88 -4.11
C THR A 264 -3.76 -15.90 -2.58
N VAL A 265 -4.00 -14.78 -1.91
CA VAL A 265 -4.03 -14.71 -0.44
C VAL A 265 -5.14 -15.62 0.11
N LEU A 266 -6.31 -15.61 -0.52
CA LEU A 266 -7.45 -16.44 -0.10
C LEU A 266 -7.18 -17.96 -0.23
N MET A 267 -6.28 -18.38 -1.12
CA MET A 267 -5.87 -19.80 -1.19
C MET A 267 -5.16 -20.28 0.09
N TYR A 268 -4.52 -19.37 0.83
CA TYR A 268 -3.76 -19.68 2.03
C TYR A 268 -4.51 -19.34 3.32
N ARG A 269 -5.75 -18.85 3.21
CA ARG A 269 -6.56 -18.43 4.34
C ARG A 269 -7.67 -19.44 4.62
N ASP A 270 -7.65 -19.99 5.82
CA ASP A 270 -8.79 -20.69 6.38
C ASP A 270 -9.82 -19.67 6.86
N GLU A 271 -10.94 -19.59 6.15
CA GLU A 271 -12.03 -18.66 6.47
C GLU A 271 -12.69 -18.96 7.82
N GLU A 272 -12.71 -20.21 8.28
CA GLU A 272 -13.31 -20.54 9.57
C GLU A 272 -12.46 -19.96 10.71
N ILE A 273 -11.14 -20.22 10.68
CA ILE A 273 -10.19 -19.66 11.66
C ILE A 273 -10.22 -18.13 11.63
N TYR A 274 -10.19 -17.54 10.43
CA TYR A 274 -10.23 -16.08 10.26
C TYR A 274 -11.50 -15.47 10.87
N ASN A 275 -12.67 -16.06 10.59
CA ASN A 275 -13.94 -15.59 11.13
C ASN A 275 -14.07 -15.80 12.64
N GLN A 276 -13.44 -16.84 13.21
CA GLN A 276 -13.37 -17.02 14.66
C GLN A 276 -12.60 -15.87 15.33
N VAL A 277 -11.46 -15.45 14.77
CA VAL A 277 -10.68 -14.31 15.28
C VAL A 277 -11.46 -13.01 15.16
N LEU A 278 -12.11 -12.75 14.02
CA LEU A 278 -12.97 -11.57 13.85
C LEU A 278 -14.12 -11.52 14.87
N ASN A 279 -14.76 -12.67 15.13
CA ASN A 279 -15.82 -12.74 16.13
C ASN A 279 -15.28 -12.50 17.55
N GLN A 280 -14.07 -12.97 17.85
CA GLN A 280 -13.41 -12.70 19.12
C GLN A 280 -13.01 -11.24 19.28
N GLU A 281 -12.47 -10.62 18.23
CA GLU A 281 -12.16 -9.19 18.20
C GLU A 281 -13.41 -8.34 18.48
N LYS A 282 -14.54 -8.65 17.83
CA LYS A 282 -15.83 -7.97 18.08
C LYS A 282 -16.25 -8.08 19.56
N LYS A 283 -16.04 -9.23 20.20
CA LYS A 283 -16.31 -9.38 21.64
C LYS A 283 -15.41 -8.47 22.48
N TYR A 284 -14.13 -8.37 22.17
CA TYR A 284 -13.21 -7.47 22.88
C TYR A 284 -13.51 -6.00 22.64
N ILE A 285 -13.88 -5.62 21.43
CA ILE A 285 -14.35 -4.26 21.13
C ILE A 285 -15.60 -3.91 21.97
N ASN A 286 -16.53 -4.85 22.13
CA ASN A 286 -17.70 -4.67 23.00
C ASN A 286 -17.32 -4.54 24.48
N VAL A 287 -16.28 -5.23 24.93
CA VAL A 287 -15.73 -5.05 26.29
C VAL A 287 -15.15 -3.65 26.42
N LEU A 288 -14.28 -3.23 25.50
CA LEU A 288 -13.69 -1.88 25.50
C LEU A 288 -14.77 -0.78 25.46
N ASP A 289 -15.86 -0.99 24.72
CA ASP A 289 -17.00 -0.07 24.71
C ASP A 289 -17.68 0.05 26.09
N LYS A 290 -17.82 -1.06 26.82
CA LYS A 290 -18.36 -1.04 28.18
C LYS A 290 -17.40 -0.36 29.16
N VAL A 291 -16.08 -0.61 29.04
CA VAL A 291 -15.07 0.05 29.88
C VAL A 291 -15.05 1.55 29.59
N GLU A 292 -15.07 1.96 28.32
CA GLU A 292 -15.16 3.36 27.90
C GLU A 292 -16.38 4.06 28.48
N LYS A 293 -17.56 3.42 28.48
CA LYS A 293 -18.79 4.05 28.99
C LYS A 293 -18.87 4.10 30.51
N ASN A 294 -18.26 3.13 31.20
CA ASN A 294 -18.39 2.96 32.65
C ASN A 294 -17.10 3.24 33.43
N TRP A 295 -16.09 3.86 32.82
CA TRP A 295 -14.76 4.05 33.44
C TRP A 295 -14.79 4.75 34.81
N LYS A 296 -15.80 5.57 35.08
CA LYS A 296 -15.97 6.26 36.37
C LYS A 296 -16.41 5.35 37.52
N GLN A 297 -16.86 4.13 37.21
CA GLN A 297 -17.42 3.16 38.14
C GLN A 297 -16.51 1.93 38.34
N LEU A 298 -15.38 1.88 37.63
CA LEU A 298 -14.33 0.87 37.76
C LEU A 298 -13.30 1.31 38.81
#